data_AF-A0A7C2TD32-F1
#
_entry.id   AF-A0A7C2TD32-F1
#
_cell.length_a   1.000
_cell.length_b   1.000
_cell.length_c   1.000
_cell.angle_alpha   90.00
_cell.angle_beta   90.00
_cell.angle_gamma   90.00
#
_symmetry.space_group_name_H-M   'P 1'
#
loop_
_entity.id
_entity.type
_entity.pdbx_description
1 polymer ?
#
loop_
_entity_poly.entity_id
_entity_poly.type
_entity_poly.pdbx_seq_one_letter_code
_entity_poly.pdbx_strand_id
1 'polypeptide(L)'
;MKYQTILLSMFSFIVMLGFIFVDLVAPLPRFLFFENLLYASIYGIITLLLLSKYFQSAYILGIISSLFIVGRISRSIIATDGSLLELWQEHLAISLFLLFIASISLYELIKLK
;
A
#
# COMPACT_ATOMS: atom_id res chain seq x y z
N MET A 1 -7.23 -19.30 10.82
CA MET A 1 -6.60 -18.37 9.85
C MET A 1 -5.09 -18.48 10.06
N LYS A 2 -4.26 -18.61 9.02
CA LYS A 2 -2.80 -18.74 9.20
C LYS A 2 -2.24 -17.44 9.80
N TYR A 3 -1.17 -17.53 10.60
CA TYR A 3 -0.51 -16.34 11.17
C TYR A 3 -0.11 -15.31 10.11
N GLN A 4 0.35 -15.76 8.94
CA GLN A 4 0.72 -14.91 7.81
C GLN A 4 -0.46 -14.11 7.27
N THR A 5 -1.65 -14.71 7.20
CA THR A 5 -2.88 -14.03 6.76
C THR A 5 -3.30 -12.96 7.76
N ILE A 6 -3.25 -13.25 9.07
CA ILE A 6 -3.54 -12.27 10.13
C ILE A 6 -2.58 -11.08 10.02
N LEU A 7 -1.29 -11.37 9.86
CA LEU A 7 -0.26 -10.37 9.71
C LEU A 7 -0.49 -9.48 8.49
N LEU A 8 -0.79 -10.09 7.33
CA LEU A 8 -1.14 -9.38 6.10
C LEU A 8 -2.38 -8.49 6.26
N SER A 9 -3.42 -8.99 6.95
CA SER A 9 -4.63 -8.21 7.24
C SER A 9 -4.30 -7.00 8.12
N MET A 10 -3.49 -7.18 9.17
CA MET A 10 -3.07 -6.10 10.05
C MET A 10 -2.25 -5.05 9.29
N PHE A 11 -1.25 -5.47 8.50
CA PHE A 11 -0.45 -4.53 7.74
C PHE A 11 -1.26 -3.80 6.67
N SER A 12 -2.15 -4.50 5.95
CA SER A 12 -3.04 -3.86 4.98
C SER A 12 -3.95 -2.82 5.66
N PHE A 13 -4.47 -3.15 6.84
CA PHE A 13 -5.29 -2.22 7.62
C PHE A 13 -4.48 -1.00 8.11
N ILE A 14 -3.25 -1.19 8.57
CA ILE A 14 -2.35 -0.09 8.97
C ILE A 14 -2.05 0.82 7.77
N VAL A 15 -1.77 0.26 6.60
CA VAL A 15 -1.53 1.04 5.38
C VAL A 15 -2.77 1.82 4.96
N MET A 16 -3.95 1.20 5.03
CA MET A 16 -5.24 1.89 4.79
C MET A 16 -5.39 3.10 5.73
N LEU A 17 -5.18 2.90 7.03
CA LEU A 17 -5.25 3.99 8.00
C LEU A 17 -4.21 5.07 7.72
N GLY A 18 -2.99 4.69 7.31
CA GLY A 18 -1.95 5.64 6.93
C GLY A 18 -2.42 6.61 5.85
N PHE A 19 -3.03 6.11 4.78
CA PHE A 19 -3.56 6.97 3.71
C PHE A 19 -4.69 7.90 4.20
N ILE A 20 -5.58 7.42 5.08
CA ILE A 20 -6.67 8.25 5.65
C ILE A 20 -6.12 9.32 6.59
N PHE A 21 -5.17 8.96 7.47
CA PHE A 21 -4.62 9.88 8.47
C PHE A 21 -3.78 11.00 7.84
N VAL A 22 -3.08 10.72 6.74
CA VAL A 22 -2.32 11.75 6.00
C VAL A 22 -3.23 12.90 5.58
N ASP A 23 -4.44 12.61 5.10
CA ASP A 23 -5.42 13.63 4.70
C ASP A 23 -6.00 14.43 5.88
N LEU A 24 -5.92 13.90 7.11
CA LEU A 24 -6.38 14.57 8.33
C LEU A 24 -5.32 15.48 8.96
N VAL A 25 -4.04 15.13 8.79
CA VAL A 25 -2.92 15.83 9.44
C VAL A 25 -2.36 16.94 8.54
N ALA A 26 -2.44 16.80 7.22
CA ALA A 26 -1.92 17.78 6.27
C ALA A 26 -3.01 18.28 5.30
N PRO A 27 -3.14 19.60 5.10
CA PRO A 27 -4.03 20.13 4.07
C PRO A 27 -3.45 19.86 2.68
N LEU A 28 -3.88 18.75 2.07
CA LEU A 28 -3.43 18.33 0.76
C LEU A 28 -4.31 18.91 -0.38
N PRO A 29 -3.74 19.15 -1.57
CA PRO A 29 -4.50 19.37 -2.79
C PRO A 29 -5.57 18.30 -3.03
N ARG A 30 -6.73 18.70 -3.57
CA ARG A 30 -7.88 17.79 -3.79
C ARG A 30 -7.52 16.53 -4.59
N PHE A 31 -6.60 16.63 -5.55
CA PHE A 31 -6.20 15.46 -6.34
C PHE A 31 -5.46 14.40 -5.50
N LEU A 32 -4.62 14.82 -4.55
CA LEU A 32 -3.92 13.91 -3.63
C LEU A 32 -4.89 13.28 -2.63
N PHE A 33 -5.89 14.03 -2.19
CA PHE A 33 -6.97 13.48 -1.35
C PHE A 33 -7.70 12.32 -2.04
N PHE A 34 -8.14 12.50 -3.29
CA PHE A 34 -8.83 11.41 -4.02
C PHE A 34 -7.94 10.20 -4.26
N GLU A 35 -6.65 10.44 -4.47
CA GLU A 35 -5.66 9.40 -4.64
C GLU A 35 -5.38 8.60 -3.36
N ASN A 36 -5.25 9.29 -2.21
CA ASN A 36 -5.15 8.65 -0.91
C ASN A 36 -6.42 7.85 -0.58
N LEU A 37 -7.60 8.40 -0.88
CA LEU A 37 -8.87 7.69 -0.73
C LEU A 37 -8.94 6.42 -1.59
N LEU A 38 -8.43 6.47 -2.83
CA LEU A 38 -8.33 5.31 -3.71
C LEU A 38 -7.43 4.23 -3.09
N TYR A 39 -6.23 4.60 -2.65
CA TYR A 39 -5.31 3.64 -2.03
C TYR A 39 -5.85 3.08 -0.71
N ALA A 40 -6.43 3.92 0.14
CA ALA A 40 -7.12 3.49 1.35
C ALA A 40 -8.22 2.46 1.01
N SER A 41 -9.05 2.73 0.00
CA SER A 41 -10.11 1.81 -0.43
C SER A 41 -9.55 0.47 -0.90
N ILE A 42 -8.45 0.47 -1.68
CA ILE A 42 -7.77 -0.74 -2.14
C ILE A 42 -7.29 -1.59 -0.95
N TYR A 43 -6.60 -0.99 0.01
CA TYR A 43 -6.10 -1.72 1.19
C TYR A 43 -7.23 -2.14 2.15
N GLY A 44 -8.32 -1.38 2.20
CA GLY A 44 -9.56 -1.79 2.85
C GLY A 44 -10.16 -3.05 2.22
N ILE A 45 -10.26 -3.09 0.89
CA ILE A 45 -10.72 -4.26 0.14
C ILE A 45 -9.80 -5.47 0.37
N ILE A 46 -8.48 -5.30 0.32
CA ILE A 46 -7.51 -6.38 0.62
C ILE A 46 -7.78 -6.94 2.02
N THR A 47 -7.91 -6.07 3.01
CA THR A 47 -8.19 -6.46 4.40
C THR A 47 -9.48 -7.28 4.49
N LEU A 48 -10.57 -6.79 3.87
CA LEU A 48 -11.87 -7.48 3.86
C LEU A 48 -11.82 -8.82 3.14
N LEU A 49 -11.11 -8.92 2.01
CA LEU A 49 -10.95 -10.18 1.27
C LEU A 49 -10.17 -11.21 2.09
N LEU A 50 -9.12 -10.80 2.80
CA LEU A 50 -8.36 -11.67 3.70
C LEU A 50 -9.23 -12.19 4.85
N LEU A 51 -10.05 -11.33 5.45
CA LEU A 51 -10.99 -11.72 6.52
C LEU A 51 -12.12 -12.63 6.00
N SER A 52 -12.56 -12.40 4.77
CA SER A 52 -13.63 -13.16 4.10
C SER A 52 -13.15 -14.43 3.41
N LYS A 53 -11.88 -14.82 3.61
CA LYS A 53 -11.26 -16.04 3.06
C LYS A 53 -11.09 -16.07 1.54
N TYR A 54 -11.21 -14.93 0.85
CA TYR A 54 -10.89 -14.79 -0.58
C TYR A 54 -9.39 -14.56 -0.79
N PHE A 55 -8.58 -15.52 -0.34
CA PHE A 55 -7.14 -15.36 -0.19
C PHE A 55 -6.40 -15.09 -1.52
N GLN A 56 -6.73 -15.85 -2.58
CA GLN A 56 -6.04 -15.70 -3.87
C GLN A 56 -6.23 -14.29 -4.45
N SER A 57 -7.46 -13.77 -4.45
CA SER A 57 -7.77 -12.42 -4.89
C SER A 57 -7.06 -11.37 -4.04
N ALA A 58 -7.06 -11.54 -2.71
CA ALA A 58 -6.37 -10.62 -1.80
C ALA A 58 -4.86 -10.57 -2.06
N TYR A 59 -4.20 -11.72 -2.26
CA TYR A 59 -2.77 -11.77 -2.52
C TYR A 59 -2.40 -11.15 -3.87
N ILE A 60 -3.18 -11.43 -4.92
CA ILE A 60 -2.96 -10.80 -6.24
C ILE A 60 -3.10 -9.28 -6.13
N LEU A 61 -4.17 -8.80 -5.49
CA LEU A 61 -4.42 -7.37 -5.33
C LEU A 61 -3.32 -6.71 -4.47
N GLY A 62 -2.87 -7.38 -3.40
CA GLY A 62 -1.79 -6.93 -2.53
C GLY A 62 -0.45 -6.79 -3.27
N ILE A 63 -0.10 -7.74 -4.14
CA ILE A 63 1.11 -7.67 -4.98
C ILE A 63 1.03 -6.48 -5.93
N ILE A 64 -0.05 -6.39 -6.72
CA ILE A 64 -0.18 -5.38 -7.78
C ILE A 64 -0.18 -3.97 -7.17
N SER A 65 -1.03 -3.74 -6.16
CA SER A 65 -1.16 -2.43 -5.54
C SER A 65 0.12 -1.99 -4.83
N SER A 66 0.77 -2.88 -4.08
CA SER A 66 2.00 -2.55 -3.36
C SER A 66 3.15 -2.22 -4.30
N LEU A 67 3.36 -3.04 -5.35
CA LEU A 67 4.42 -2.79 -6.33
C LEU A 67 4.16 -1.53 -7.15
N PHE A 68 2.91 -1.24 -7.49
CA PHE A 68 2.55 -0.01 -8.19
C PHE A 68 2.89 1.24 -7.36
N ILE A 69 2.51 1.25 -6.08
CA ILE A 69 2.77 2.39 -5.19
C ILE A 69 4.27 2.56 -4.92
N VAL A 70 5.00 1.46 -4.67
CA VAL A 70 6.46 1.52 -4.48
C VAL A 70 7.16 2.03 -5.74
N GLY A 71 6.76 1.53 -6.93
CA GLY A 71 7.33 1.97 -8.21
C GLY A 71 6.97 3.42 -8.59
N ARG A 72 5.96 3.99 -7.95
CA ARG A 72 5.63 5.41 -8.05
C ARG A 72 6.51 6.24 -7.09
N ILE A 73 6.63 5.80 -5.84
CA ILE A 73 7.45 6.46 -4.81
C ILE A 73 8.94 6.48 -5.20
N SER A 74 9.41 5.46 -5.93
CA SER A 74 10.81 5.38 -6.38
C SER A 74 11.19 6.41 -7.46
N ARG A 75 10.23 7.17 -8.00
CA ARG A 75 10.47 8.17 -9.04
C ARG A 75 10.80 9.53 -8.42
N SER A 76 11.74 10.24 -9.01
CA SER A 76 11.99 11.65 -8.69
C SER A 76 10.93 12.55 -9.34
N ILE A 77 10.51 13.59 -8.65
CA ILE A 77 9.63 14.64 -9.18
C ILE A 77 10.42 15.93 -9.31
N ILE A 78 10.14 16.70 -10.37
CA ILE A 78 10.69 18.06 -10.53
C ILE A 78 9.92 18.98 -9.58
N ALA A 79 10.60 19.51 -8.58
CA ALA A 79 10.03 20.47 -7.63
C ALA A 79 9.78 21.84 -8.28
N THR A 80 9.03 22.70 -7.61
CA THR A 80 8.68 24.04 -8.10
C THR A 80 9.89 24.96 -8.26
N ASP A 81 11.01 24.63 -7.61
CA ASP A 81 12.30 25.32 -7.74
C ASP A 81 13.19 24.72 -8.85
N GLY A 82 12.70 23.71 -9.59
CA GLY A 82 13.42 23.02 -10.65
C GLY A 82 14.38 21.94 -10.16
N SER A 83 14.47 21.69 -8.85
CA SER A 83 15.30 20.62 -8.29
C SER A 83 14.66 19.24 -8.47
N LEU A 84 15.48 18.20 -8.51
CA LEU A 84 15.00 16.81 -8.46
C LEU A 84 14.75 16.44 -7.02
N LEU A 85 13.48 16.31 -6.64
CA LEU A 85 13.09 15.86 -5.32
C LEU A 85 12.90 14.34 -5.32
N GLU A 86 13.67 13.68 -4.48
CA GLU A 86 13.65 12.24 -4.32
C GLU A 86 12.55 11.82 -3.33
N LEU A 87 11.38 11.48 -3.87
CA LEU A 87 10.22 11.07 -3.07
C LEU A 87 10.51 9.88 -2.13
N TRP A 88 11.45 9.01 -2.50
CA TRP A 88 11.74 7.79 -1.75
C TRP A 88 12.27 8.07 -0.34
N GLN A 89 12.98 9.19 -0.12
CA GLN A 89 13.58 9.51 1.18
C GLN A 89 12.51 9.73 2.25
N GLU A 90 11.47 10.48 1.91
CA GLU A 90 10.34 10.79 2.80
C GLU A 90 9.39 9.59 2.97
N HIS A 91 9.39 8.66 2.01
CA HIS A 91 8.43 7.56 1.94
C HIS A 91 9.10 6.17 2.09
N LEU A 92 10.33 6.12 2.62
CA LEU A 92 11.09 4.88 2.76
C LEU A 92 10.37 3.88 3.68
N ALA A 93 9.85 4.35 4.82
CA ALA A 93 9.15 3.51 5.78
C ALA A 93 7.92 2.82 5.14
N ILE A 94 7.05 3.59 4.48
CA ILE A 94 5.87 3.02 3.84
C ILE A 94 6.23 2.12 2.65
N SER A 95 7.27 2.45 1.90
CA SER A 95 7.77 1.61 0.80
C SER A 95 8.22 0.24 1.29
N LEU A 96 8.88 0.17 2.45
CA LEU A 96 9.25 -1.11 3.07
C LEU A 96 8.03 -1.92 3.49
N PHE A 97 7.01 -1.30 4.09
CA PHE A 97 5.76 -1.99 4.43
C PHE A 97 5.05 -2.56 3.20
N LEU A 98 5.00 -1.79 2.12
CA LEU A 98 4.40 -2.22 0.86
C LEU A 98 5.17 -3.39 0.23
N LEU A 99 6.50 -3.30 0.19
CA LEU A 99 7.33 -4.41 -0.27
C LEU A 99 7.15 -5.66 0.58
N PHE A 100 6.98 -5.51 1.90
CA PHE A 100 6.70 -6.62 2.80
C PHE A 100 5.34 -7.27 2.50
N ILE A 101 4.28 -6.47 2.30
CA ILE A 101 2.95 -6.96 1.88
C ILE A 101 3.05 -7.71 0.56
N ALA A 102 3.74 -7.14 -0.44
CA ALA A 102 3.95 -7.79 -1.74
C ALA A 102 4.69 -9.13 -1.60
N SER A 103 5.76 -9.16 -0.80
CA SER A 103 6.60 -10.34 -0.62
C SER A 103 5.84 -11.49 0.07
N ILE A 104 5.11 -11.20 1.15
CA ILE A 104 4.30 -12.22 1.83
C ILE A 104 3.15 -12.68 0.94
N SER A 105 2.49 -11.75 0.24
CA SER A 105 1.40 -12.09 -0.67
C SER A 105 1.88 -13.01 -1.79
N LEU A 106 3.07 -12.76 -2.36
CA LEU A 106 3.67 -13.62 -3.37
C LEU A 106 4.02 -15.00 -2.81
N TYR A 107 4.63 -15.06 -1.63
CA TYR A 107 4.96 -16.32 -0.96
C TYR A 107 3.71 -17.18 -0.71
N GLU A 108 2.64 -16.59 -0.18
CA GLU A 108 1.39 -17.30 0.06
C GLU A 108 0.67 -17.70 -1.23
N LEU A 109 0.74 -16.86 -2.27
CA LEU A 109 0.16 -17.18 -3.58
C LEU A 109 0.85 -18.38 -4.24
N ILE A 110 2.18 -18.47 -4.12
CA ILE A 110 2.96 -19.62 -4.62
C ILE A 110 2.57 -20.89 -3.86
N LYS A 111 2.37 -20.80 -2.55
CA LYS A 111 1.98 -21.94 -1.69
C LYS A 111 0.54 -22.42 -1.89
N LEU A 112 -0.32 -21.58 -2.43
CA LEU A 112 -1.70 -21.93 -2.76
C LEU A 112 -1.85 -22.73 -4.06
N LYS A 113 -0.82 -22.72 -4.92
CA LYS A 113 -0.72 -23.57 -6.11
C LYS A 113 -0.19 -24.95 -5.72
#